data_AF-A0A950NIT5-F1
#
_entry.id   AF-A0A950NIT5-F1
#
_cell.length_a   1.000
_cell.length_b   1.000
_cell.length_c   1.000
_cell.angle_alpha   90.00
_cell.angle_beta   90.00
_cell.angle_gamma   90.00
#
_symmetry.space_group_name_H-M   'P 1'
#
loop_
_entity.id
_entity.type
_entity.pdbx_description
1 polymer ?
#
loop_
_entity_poly.entity_id
_entity_poly.type
_entity_poly.pdbx_seq_one_letter_code
_entity_poly.pdbx_strand_id
1 'polypeptide(L)'
;MGKRKRKISAKKFPLQRCLEFSHEGEYFDLKALFDKVNSEYFDDALKAYNITWGRRRKLPPKEYFVFGTIQEEDKIIRIHPLLDAPFVPTWFLEYVIYHEMLHAVVPEEIDEKGRRKVHTEEFYRRERLFHCFHRARRWEDENLERFLR
;
A
#
# COMPACT_ATOMS: atom_id res chain seq x y z
N MET A 1 -60.83 -4.25 -19.61
CA MET A 1 -59.81 -3.91 -18.58
C MET A 1 -58.83 -5.07 -18.42
N GLY A 2 -57.68 -5.04 -19.10
CA GLY A 2 -56.63 -6.07 -18.98
C GLY A 2 -55.35 -5.45 -18.43
N LYS A 3 -55.00 -5.72 -17.17
CA LYS A 3 -53.85 -5.11 -16.50
C LYS A 3 -52.54 -5.69 -17.03
N ARG A 4 -51.73 -4.85 -17.69
CA ARG A 4 -50.34 -5.12 -18.11
C ARG A 4 -49.48 -5.53 -16.91
N LYS A 5 -48.84 -6.70 -17.02
CA LYS A 5 -47.79 -7.16 -16.09
C LYS A 5 -46.60 -6.20 -16.20
N ARG A 6 -46.38 -5.40 -15.14
CA ARG A 6 -45.20 -4.53 -15.00
C ARG A 6 -43.99 -5.43 -14.77
N LYS A 7 -43.00 -5.39 -15.68
CA LYS A 7 -41.68 -5.99 -15.46
C LYS A 7 -41.08 -5.31 -14.24
N ILE A 8 -40.90 -6.07 -13.17
CA ILE A 8 -40.15 -5.63 -11.99
C ILE A 8 -38.70 -5.47 -12.45
N SER A 9 -38.22 -4.23 -12.46
CA SER A 9 -36.83 -3.91 -12.73
C SER A 9 -35.98 -4.68 -11.73
N ALA A 10 -35.14 -5.58 -12.21
CA ALA A 10 -34.19 -6.29 -11.37
C ALA A 10 -33.35 -5.22 -10.64
N LYS A 11 -33.41 -5.22 -9.31
CA LYS A 11 -32.50 -4.42 -8.48
C LYS A 11 -31.09 -4.78 -8.94
N LYS A 12 -30.40 -3.82 -9.59
CA LYS A 12 -28.96 -3.91 -9.81
C LYS A 12 -28.32 -3.93 -8.43
N PHE A 13 -28.03 -5.12 -7.92
CA PHE A 13 -27.06 -5.27 -6.85
C PHE A 13 -25.78 -4.56 -7.34
N PRO A 14 -25.20 -3.64 -6.56
CA PRO A 14 -23.94 -3.03 -6.94
C PRO A 14 -22.98 -4.18 -7.17
N LEU A 15 -22.57 -4.33 -8.43
CA LEU A 15 -21.55 -5.27 -8.87
C LEU A 15 -20.49 -5.31 -7.79
N GLN A 16 -20.27 -6.49 -7.20
CA GLN A 16 -19.03 -6.81 -6.54
C GLN A 16 -17.95 -6.38 -7.53
N ARG A 17 -17.39 -5.20 -7.30
CA ARG A 17 -16.37 -4.59 -8.15
C ARG A 17 -15.25 -5.59 -8.09
N CYS A 18 -15.02 -6.33 -9.17
CA CYS A 18 -13.83 -7.14 -9.33
C CYS A 18 -12.66 -6.29 -8.84
N LEU A 19 -12.08 -6.74 -7.74
CA LEU A 19 -10.79 -6.29 -7.27
C LEU A 19 -9.83 -6.91 -8.27
N GLU A 20 -9.64 -6.23 -9.41
CA GLU A 20 -8.48 -6.49 -10.24
C GLU A 20 -7.27 -6.13 -9.38
N PHE A 21 -6.68 -7.16 -8.78
CA PHE A 21 -5.42 -7.10 -8.07
C PHE A 21 -4.31 -7.04 -9.13
N SER A 22 -4.25 -5.93 -9.86
CA SER A 22 -3.14 -5.67 -10.76
C SER A 22 -1.92 -5.38 -9.89
N HIS A 23 -0.99 -6.33 -9.88
CA HIS A 23 0.34 -6.21 -9.28
C HIS A 23 1.35 -5.70 -10.32
N GLU A 24 1.04 -5.86 -11.60
CA GLU A 24 1.76 -5.28 -12.74
C GLU A 24 1.41 -3.79 -12.85
N GLY A 25 2.41 -2.94 -12.60
CA GLY A 25 2.35 -1.52 -12.92
C GLY A 25 2.74 -1.28 -14.38
N GLU A 26 2.56 -0.05 -14.84
CA GLU A 26 3.02 0.43 -16.15
C GLU A 26 4.56 0.48 -16.22
N TYR A 27 5.23 0.70 -15.08
CA TYR A 27 6.69 0.83 -14.99
C TYR A 27 7.35 -0.21 -14.06
N PHE A 28 6.64 -0.65 -13.01
CA PHE A 28 7.21 -1.57 -12.01
C PHE A 28 6.34 -2.79 -11.74
N ASP A 29 6.99 -3.95 -11.62
CA ASP A 29 6.37 -5.16 -11.08
C ASP A 29 6.53 -5.18 -9.56
N LEU A 30 5.42 -4.94 -8.84
CA LEU A 30 5.43 -4.94 -7.37
C LEU A 30 5.74 -6.31 -6.80
N LYS A 31 5.32 -7.38 -7.47
CA LYS A 31 5.49 -8.73 -6.97
C LYS A 31 6.98 -9.09 -6.95
N ALA A 32 7.69 -8.81 -8.03
CA ALA A 32 9.13 -9.03 -8.11
C ALA A 32 9.91 -8.25 -7.03
N LEU A 33 9.55 -6.98 -6.80
CA LEU A 33 10.19 -6.16 -5.76
C LEU A 33 9.86 -6.65 -4.35
N PHE A 34 8.60 -7.06 -4.11
CA PHE A 34 8.18 -7.64 -2.85
C PHE A 34 8.92 -8.94 -2.55
N ASP A 35 8.99 -9.87 -3.50
CA ASP A 35 9.70 -11.13 -3.35
C ASP A 35 11.19 -10.89 -3.04
N LYS A 36 11.82 -9.91 -3.68
CA LYS A 36 13.20 -9.50 -3.39
C LYS A 36 13.36 -8.99 -1.96
N VAL A 37 12.54 -8.03 -1.53
CA VAL A 37 12.61 -7.45 -0.17
C VAL A 37 12.29 -8.50 0.90
N ASN A 38 11.32 -9.38 0.64
CA ASN A 38 10.95 -10.47 1.53
C ASN A 38 12.10 -11.45 1.75
N SER A 39 12.81 -11.82 0.68
CA SER A 39 13.97 -12.70 0.77
C SER A 39 15.15 -12.04 1.46
N GLU A 40 15.39 -10.74 1.25
CA GLU A 40 16.58 -10.04 1.78
C GLU A 40 16.45 -9.67 3.26
N TYR A 41 15.26 -9.24 3.70
CA TYR A 41 15.07 -8.68 5.06
C TYR A 41 14.17 -9.50 5.98
N PHE A 42 13.31 -10.36 5.42
CA PHE A 42 12.27 -11.05 6.19
C PHE A 42 12.37 -12.57 6.15
N ASP A 43 13.46 -13.13 5.60
CA ASP A 43 13.69 -14.57 5.46
C ASP A 43 12.46 -15.30 4.88
N ASP A 44 11.82 -14.66 3.89
CA ASP A 44 10.61 -15.16 3.24
C ASP A 44 9.36 -15.33 4.14
N ALA A 45 9.35 -14.80 5.36
CA ALA A 45 8.26 -14.95 6.32
C ALA A 45 6.92 -14.36 5.82
N LEU A 46 6.95 -13.39 4.92
CA LEU A 46 5.76 -12.70 4.42
C LEU A 46 5.24 -13.26 3.08
N LYS A 47 5.64 -14.47 2.67
CA LYS A 47 5.16 -15.13 1.43
C LYS A 47 3.63 -15.23 1.29
N ALA A 48 2.90 -15.17 2.41
CA ALA A 48 1.44 -15.21 2.42
C ALA A 48 0.79 -13.84 2.11
N TYR A 49 1.58 -12.76 2.05
CA TYR A 49 1.07 -11.42 1.77
C TYR A 49 1.00 -11.18 0.27
N ASN A 50 -0.09 -10.55 -0.17
CA ASN A 50 -0.27 -10.13 -1.55
C ASN A 50 -0.02 -8.63 -1.68
N ILE A 51 0.89 -8.25 -2.57
CA ILE A 51 1.14 -6.84 -2.90
C ILE A 51 0.35 -6.43 -4.15
N THR A 52 -0.32 -5.28 -4.08
CA THR A 52 -1.22 -4.82 -5.15
C THR A 52 -1.18 -3.32 -5.31
N TRP A 53 -1.38 -2.82 -6.52
CA TRP A 53 -1.58 -1.39 -6.70
C TRP A 53 -2.92 -0.93 -6.13
N GLY A 54 -2.92 0.20 -5.45
CA GLY A 54 -4.12 0.91 -5.03
C GLY A 54 -4.90 1.43 -6.25
N ARG A 55 -6.16 1.82 -6.05
CA ARG A 55 -6.93 2.48 -7.11
C ARG A 55 -6.62 3.98 -7.12
N ARG A 56 -6.33 4.56 -8.30
CA ARG A 56 -6.28 6.02 -8.49
C ARG A 56 -7.66 6.59 -8.17
N ARG A 57 -7.85 7.08 -6.94
CA ARG A 57 -9.03 7.84 -6.53
C ARG A 57 -8.64 9.31 -6.51
N LYS A 58 -9.49 10.17 -7.09
CA LYS A 58 -9.43 11.62 -6.88
C LYS A 58 -9.89 11.90 -5.45
N LEU A 59 -9.01 11.66 -4.48
CA LEU A 59 -9.24 12.05 -3.09
C LEU A 59 -9.01 13.57 -2.99
N PRO A 60 -9.72 14.26 -2.06
CA PRO A 60 -9.43 15.66 -1.78
C PRO A 60 -7.97 15.83 -1.36
N PRO A 61 -7.36 17.00 -1.61
CA PRO A 61 -5.99 17.28 -1.20
C PRO A 61 -5.88 17.04 0.31
N LYS A 62 -5.04 16.09 0.69
CA LYS A 62 -4.68 15.84 2.08
C LYS A 62 -3.37 16.56 2.38
N GLU A 63 -3.20 16.99 3.63
CA GLU A 63 -1.93 17.55 4.11
C GLU A 63 -0.80 16.50 4.18
N TYR A 64 -1.13 15.21 4.05
CA TYR A 64 -0.17 14.10 4.08
C TYR A 64 -0.43 13.11 2.94
N PHE A 65 0.65 12.58 2.37
CA PHE A 65 0.62 11.56 1.34
C PHE A 65 0.85 10.18 1.94
N VAL A 66 0.02 9.22 1.56
CA VAL A 66 0.11 7.83 2.04
C VAL A 66 0.65 6.98 0.89
N PHE A 67 1.91 6.57 1.01
CA PHE A 67 2.64 5.82 -0.02
C PHE A 67 2.16 4.38 -0.16
N GLY A 68 1.76 3.78 0.95
CA GLY A 68 1.14 2.47 0.98
C GLY A 68 0.24 2.30 2.20
N THR A 69 -0.51 1.20 2.19
CA THR A 69 -1.31 0.75 3.33
C THR A 69 -1.26 -0.75 3.40
N ILE A 70 -1.04 -1.29 4.59
CA ILE A 70 -1.19 -2.72 4.85
C ILE A 70 -2.56 -3.05 5.45
N GLN A 71 -3.10 -4.19 5.05
CA GLN A 71 -4.27 -4.82 5.66
C GLN A 71 -3.82 -6.16 6.24
N GLU A 72 -3.62 -6.21 7.55
CA GLU A 72 -3.15 -7.41 8.25
C GLU A 72 -4.18 -8.55 8.20
N GLU A 73 -5.47 -8.24 8.28
CA GLU A 73 -6.57 -9.22 8.23
C GLU A 73 -6.59 -10.01 6.92
N ASP A 74 -6.47 -9.30 5.79
CA ASP A 74 -6.46 -9.89 4.46
C ASP A 74 -5.05 -10.27 3.97
N LYS A 75 -4.00 -9.91 4.72
CA LYS A 75 -2.59 -10.00 4.31
C LYS A 75 -2.34 -9.32 2.96
N ILE A 76 -2.87 -8.11 2.79
CA ILE A 76 -2.73 -7.36 1.53
C ILE A 76 -1.94 -6.08 1.77
N ILE A 77 -0.86 -5.91 1.03
CA ILE A 77 -0.13 -4.65 0.94
C ILE A 77 -0.64 -3.89 -0.28
N ARG A 78 -1.06 -2.65 -0.08
CA ARG A 78 -1.52 -1.77 -1.16
C ARG A 78 -0.55 -0.63 -1.32
N ILE A 79 0.05 -0.51 -2.51
CA ILE A 79 0.95 0.60 -2.83
C ILE A 79 0.21 1.64 -3.66
N HIS A 80 0.45 2.92 -3.40
CA HIS A 80 -0.22 3.98 -4.15
C HIS A 80 0.22 3.99 -5.62
N PRO A 81 -0.70 3.98 -6.61
CA PRO A 81 -0.38 3.93 -8.05
C PRO A 81 0.24 5.22 -8.62
N LEU A 82 0.62 6.17 -7.76
CA LEU A 82 1.44 7.33 -8.15
C LEU A 82 2.93 7.02 -8.04
N LEU A 83 3.29 5.95 -7.31
CA LEU A 83 4.66 5.46 -7.26
C LEU A 83 5.06 4.68 -8.51
N ASP A 84 4.06 4.24 -9.29
CA ASP A 84 4.25 3.63 -10.61
C ASP A 84 4.49 4.72 -11.66
N ALA A 85 5.67 5.33 -11.61
CA ALA A 85 6.06 6.40 -12.52
C ALA A 85 7.57 6.40 -12.79
N PRO A 86 8.03 6.83 -13.98
CA PRO A 86 9.42 6.71 -14.39
C PRO A 86 10.39 7.59 -13.60
N PHE A 87 9.89 8.62 -12.91
CA PHE A 87 10.70 9.47 -12.03
C PHE A 87 10.96 8.83 -10.67
N VAL A 88 10.22 7.77 -10.31
CA VAL A 88 10.33 7.07 -9.04
C VAL A 88 11.43 6.02 -9.16
N PRO A 89 12.51 6.13 -8.38
CA PRO A 89 13.58 5.14 -8.46
C PRO A 89 13.15 3.80 -7.85
N THR A 90 13.62 2.70 -8.42
CA THR A 90 13.32 1.34 -7.92
C THR A 90 13.66 1.17 -6.44
N TRP A 91 14.81 1.69 -5.99
CA TRP A 91 15.24 1.62 -4.58
C TRP A 91 14.31 2.41 -3.64
N PHE A 92 13.59 3.42 -4.13
CA PHE A 92 12.58 4.12 -3.34
C PHE A 92 11.32 3.27 -3.23
N LEU A 93 10.90 2.63 -4.31
CA LEU A 93 9.77 1.71 -4.28
C LEU A 93 10.06 0.51 -3.36
N GLU A 94 11.27 -0.04 -3.39
CA GLU A 94 11.74 -1.06 -2.45
C GLU A 94 11.66 -0.58 -1.00
N TYR A 95 12.04 0.68 -0.72
CA TYR A 95 11.90 1.27 0.60
C TYR A 95 10.44 1.35 1.06
N VAL A 96 9.54 1.81 0.19
CA VAL A 96 8.10 1.89 0.52
C VAL A 96 7.56 0.49 0.82
N ILE A 97 7.89 -0.50 -0.02
CA ILE A 97 7.47 -1.89 0.20
C ILE A 97 8.02 -2.41 1.53
N TYR A 98 9.30 -2.16 1.81
CA TYR A 98 9.93 -2.53 3.08
C TYR A 98 9.24 -1.88 4.29
N HIS A 99 8.91 -0.59 4.20
CA HIS A 99 8.17 0.15 5.23
C HIS A 99 6.79 -0.46 5.48
N GLU A 100 6.04 -0.79 4.42
CA GLU A 100 4.75 -1.46 4.55
C GLU A 100 4.87 -2.86 5.15
N MET A 101 5.91 -3.62 4.77
CA MET A 101 6.17 -4.95 5.33
C MET A 101 6.56 -4.88 6.81
N LEU A 102 7.26 -3.83 7.24
CA LEU A 102 7.57 -3.63 8.66
C LEU A 102 6.30 -3.48 9.50
N HIS A 103 5.23 -2.87 8.97
CA HIS A 103 3.95 -2.79 9.66
C HIS A 103 3.31 -4.17 9.89
N ALA A 104 3.60 -5.18 9.07
CA ALA A 104 3.13 -6.55 9.30
C ALA A 104 3.94 -7.31 10.36
N VAL A 105 5.21 -6.94 10.55
CA VAL A 105 6.11 -7.69 11.45
C VAL A 105 6.24 -7.03 12.81
N VAL A 106 6.13 -5.70 12.87
CA VAL A 106 6.14 -4.94 14.11
C VAL A 106 4.69 -4.69 14.51
N PRO A 107 4.21 -5.32 15.60
CA PRO A 107 2.83 -5.15 16.02
C PRO A 107 2.56 -3.69 16.39
N GLU A 108 1.36 -3.20 16.04
CA GLU A 108 0.88 -1.90 16.54
C GLU A 108 0.73 -1.95 18.07
N GLU A 109 1.32 -0.98 18.77
CA GLU A 109 1.14 -0.86 20.22
C GLU A 109 -0.12 -0.05 20.51
N ILE A 110 -1.00 -0.56 21.37
CA ILE A 110 -2.17 0.19 21.81
C ILE A 110 -1.81 0.90 23.11
N ASP A 111 -1.76 2.24 23.06
CA ASP A 111 -1.54 3.10 24.23
C ASP A 111 -2.66 2.92 25.26
N GLU A 112 -2.43 3.28 26.53
CA GLU A 112 -3.41 3.18 27.63
C GLU A 112 -4.73 3.92 27.33
N LYS A 113 -4.69 4.86 26.38
CA LYS A 113 -5.85 5.62 25.86
C LYS A 113 -6.56 4.96 24.68
N GLY A 114 -6.22 3.72 24.32
CA GLY A 114 -6.79 3.00 23.18
C GLY A 114 -6.33 3.52 21.81
N ARG A 115 -5.23 4.30 21.76
CA ARG A 115 -4.68 4.84 20.50
C ARG A 115 -3.65 3.87 19.95
N ARG A 116 -3.80 3.50 18.68
CA ARG A 116 -2.85 2.65 17.95
C ARG A 116 -1.59 3.46 17.62
N LYS A 117 -0.46 3.04 18.16
CA LYS A 117 0.87 3.56 17.89
C LYS A 117 1.58 2.57 16.98
N VAL A 118 1.51 2.87 15.70
CA VAL A 118 2.10 2.04 14.66
C VAL A 118 3.62 2.23 14.61
N HIS A 119 4.10 3.46 14.81
CA HIS A 119 5.53 3.78 14.79
C HIS A 119 6.13 3.72 16.21
N THR A 120 6.48 2.51 16.63
CA THR A 120 7.20 2.23 17.89
C THR A 120 8.70 2.45 17.73
N GLU A 121 9.46 2.44 18.83
CA GLU A 121 10.92 2.54 18.75
C GLU A 121 11.54 1.36 17.98
N GLU A 122 10.94 0.16 18.10
CA GLU A 122 11.36 -1.01 17.33
C GLU A 122 11.11 -0.83 15.83
N PHE A 123 9.98 -0.20 15.46
CA PHE A 123 9.69 0.15 14.07
C PHE A 123 10.81 1.03 13.49
N TYR A 124 11.14 2.14 14.17
CA TYR A 124 12.20 3.04 13.72
C TYR A 124 13.58 2.38 13.72
N ARG A 125 13.83 1.45 14.65
CA ARG A 125 15.10 0.71 14.68
C ARG A 125 15.25 -0.17 13.45
N ARG A 126 14.20 -0.89 13.06
CA ARG A 126 14.20 -1.74 11.86
C ARG A 126 14.18 -0.92 10.58
N GLU A 127 13.42 0.17 10.53
CA GLU A 127 13.38 1.07 9.38
C GLU A 127 14.79 1.54 8.98
N ARG A 128 15.64 1.84 9.97
CA ARG A 128 17.05 2.24 9.75
C ARG A 128 17.96 1.13 9.22
N LEU A 129 17.55 -0.14 9.25
CA LEU A 129 18.33 -1.26 8.71
C LEU A 129 18.26 -1.34 7.18
N PHE A 130 17.30 -0.65 6.56
CA PHE A 130 17.19 -0.65 5.11
C PHE A 130 18.41 0.01 4.47
N HIS A 131 19.00 -0.66 3.47
CA HIS A 131 20.29 -0.25 2.91
C HIS A 131 20.28 1.18 2.33
N CYS A 132 19.12 1.64 1.85
CA CYS A 132 18.93 2.97 1.26
C CYS A 132 18.16 3.94 2.17
N PHE A 133 18.00 3.67 3.47
CA PHE A 133 17.13 4.43 4.36
C PHE A 133 17.31 5.96 4.25
N HIS A 134 18.55 6.45 4.44
CA HIS A 134 18.85 7.88 4.39
C HIS A 134 18.57 8.50 3.01
N ARG A 135 18.82 7.74 1.94
CA ARG A 135 18.57 8.17 0.56
C ARG A 135 17.08 8.22 0.27
N ALA A 136 16.33 7.24 0.74
CA ALA A 136 14.88 7.18 0.62
C ALA A 136 14.18 8.31 1.36
N ARG A 137 14.57 8.57 2.61
CA ARG A 137 14.05 9.70 3.40
C ARG A 137 14.31 11.04 2.74
N ARG A 138 15.51 11.24 2.20
CA ARG A 138 15.82 12.49 1.49
C ARG A 138 14.99 12.65 0.22
N TRP A 139 14.86 11.57 -0.57
CA TRP A 139 14.07 11.61 -1.79
C TRP A 139 12.59 11.80 -1.51
N GLU A 140 12.07 11.17 -0.44
CA GLU A 140 10.70 11.37 0.05
C GLU A 140 10.44 12.86 0.30
N ASP A 141 11.29 13.52 1.07
CA ASP A 141 11.19 14.94 1.40
C ASP A 141 11.25 15.83 0.13
N GLU A 142 12.22 15.57 -0.75
CA GLU A 142 12.41 16.33 -2.00
C GLU A 142 11.26 16.13 -3.02
N ASN A 143 10.50 15.04 -2.93
CA ASN A 143 9.44 14.69 -3.88
C ASN A 143 8.03 14.74 -3.28
N LEU A 144 7.88 14.93 -1.96
CA LEU A 144 6.59 14.94 -1.27
C LEU A 144 5.64 15.99 -1.90
N GLU A 145 6.15 17.18 -2.19
CA GLU A 145 5.40 18.27 -2.83
C GLU A 145 4.81 17.88 -4.19
N ARG A 146 5.43 16.93 -4.90
CA ARG A 146 4.93 16.43 -6.19
C ARG A 146 3.72 15.51 -6.03
N PHE A 147 3.63 14.82 -4.89
CA PHE A 147 2.52 13.93 -4.57
C PHE A 147 1.34 14.66 -3.92
N LEU A 148 1.58 15.85 -3.35
CA LEU A 148 0.56 16.70 -2.73
C LEU A 148 -0.14 17.66 -3.71
N ARG A 149 0.28 17.72 -4.98
CA ARG A 149 -0.27 18.61 -6.01
C ARG A 149 -1.48 18.05 -6.76
#